data_AF-A0A1J4ZXF6-F1
#
_entry.id   AF-A0A1J4ZXF6-F1
#
_cell.length_a   1.000
_cell.length_b   1.000
_cell.length_c   1.000
_cell.angle_alpha   90.00
_cell.angle_beta   90.00
_cell.angle_gamma   90.00
#
_symmetry.space_group_name_H-M   'P 1'
#
loop_
_entity.id
_entity.type
_entity.pdbx_description
1 polymer ?
#
loop_
_entity_poly.entity_id
_entity_poly.type
_entity_poly.pdbx_seq_one_letter_code
_entity_poly.pdbx_strand_id
1 'polypeptide(L)' 'MPENFASLEQFWGFWDSHSSADYEDLMEPVEVEIDLTSSKVYLALARDLLSKARTQARKQGVSTETLINLWLQEKLTTLA' A
#
# COMPACT_ATOMS: atom_id res chain seq x y z
N MET A 1 27.67 -8.50 -11.80
CA MET A 1 26.96 -8.50 -10.50
C MET A 1 27.55 -9.60 -9.61
N PRO A 2 27.63 -9.44 -8.27
CA PRO A 2 28.04 -10.53 -7.37
C PRO A 2 27.11 -11.74 -7.51
N GLU A 3 27.67 -12.95 -7.50
CA GLU A 3 26.87 -14.20 -7.58
C GLU A 3 26.06 -14.45 -6.30
N ASN A 4 26.53 -13.95 -5.15
CA ASN A 4 25.82 -14.02 -3.88
C ASN A 4 26.24 -12.87 -2.94
N PHE A 5 25.45 -12.69 -1.88
CA PHE A 5 25.79 -11.83 -0.76
C PHE A 5 25.79 -12.69 0.51
N ALA A 6 26.80 -12.53 1.37
CA ALA A 6 26.92 -13.34 2.58
C ALA A 6 26.01 -12.85 3.73
N SER A 7 25.39 -11.66 3.58
CA SER A 7 24.49 -11.05 4.55
C SER A 7 23.60 -10.00 3.89
N LEU A 8 22.51 -9.62 4.57
CA LEU A 8 21.65 -8.53 4.12
C LEU A 8 22.40 -7.20 4.14
N GLU A 9 23.20 -6.94 5.17
CA GLU A 9 23.99 -5.71 5.32
C GLU A 9 24.92 -5.49 4.12
N GLN A 10 25.53 -6.55 3.60
CA GLN A 10 26.35 -6.49 2.39
C GLN A 10 25.52 -6.26 1.12
N PHE A 11 24.32 -6.85 1.02
CA PHE A 11 23.42 -6.62 -0.12
C PHE A 11 22.99 -5.14 -0.19
N TRP A 12 22.56 -4.57 0.94
CA TRP A 12 22.16 -3.17 1.01
C TRP A 12 23.34 -2.23 0.73
N GLY A 13 24.48 -2.45 1.40
CA GLY A 13 25.66 -1.60 1.23
C GLY A 13 26.23 -1.63 -0.20
N PHE A 14 26.03 -2.71 -0.95
CA PHE A 14 26.35 -2.76 -2.37
C PHE A 14 25.46 -1.81 -3.18
N TRP A 15 24.14 -1.87 -3.00
CA TRP A 15 23.19 -1.02 -3.75
C TRP A 15 23.15 0.45 -3.29
N ASP A 16 23.68 0.78 -2.12
CA ASP A 16 23.88 2.17 -1.70
C ASP A 16 24.82 2.94 -2.65
N SER A 17 25.72 2.25 -3.35
CA SER A 17 26.71 2.87 -4.25
C SER A 17 26.64 2.41 -5.71
N HIS A 18 25.74 1.48 -6.06
CA HIS A 18 25.61 0.93 -7.41
C HIS A 18 24.20 1.16 -7.94
N SER A 19 24.06 1.40 -9.25
CA SER A 19 22.75 1.53 -9.89
C SER A 19 22.35 0.23 -10.56
N SER A 20 21.07 -0.13 -10.52
CA SER A 20 20.58 -1.29 -11.27
C SER A 20 20.74 -1.09 -12.78
N ALA A 21 20.76 0.17 -13.24
CA ALA A 21 20.99 0.51 -14.64
C ALA A 21 22.39 0.10 -15.14
N ASP A 22 23.37 -0.04 -14.24
CA ASP A 22 24.75 -0.46 -14.60
C ASP A 22 24.82 -1.93 -15.04
N TYR A 23 23.72 -2.68 -14.91
CA TYR A 23 23.62 -4.10 -15.18
C TYR A 23 22.47 -4.44 -16.15
N GLU A 24 21.98 -3.48 -16.93
CA GLU A 24 20.87 -3.66 -17.88
C GLU A 24 21.16 -4.75 -18.92
N ASP A 25 22.43 -4.92 -19.30
CA ASP A 25 22.91 -5.98 -20.21
C ASP A 25 22.75 -7.40 -19.63
N LEU A 26 22.59 -7.52 -18.32
CA LEU A 26 22.33 -8.78 -17.61
C LEU A 26 20.85 -9.04 -17.37
N MET A 27 19.97 -8.11 -17.78
CA MET A 27 18.52 -8.20 -17.57
C MET A 27 17.80 -8.62 -18.84
N GLU A 28 16.56 -9.09 -18.67
CA GLU A 28 15.65 -9.35 -19.78
C GLU A 28 14.52 -8.31 -19.81
N PRO A 29 14.04 -7.93 -21.00
CA PRO A 29 12.90 -7.02 -21.11
C PRO A 29 11.64 -7.71 -20.58
N VAL A 30 10.92 -7.02 -19.71
CA VAL A 30 9.62 -7.48 -19.16
C VAL A 30 8.57 -6.43 -19.45
N GLU A 31 7.45 -6.85 -20.05
CA GLU A 31 6.27 -6.00 -20.19
C GLU A 31 5.51 -5.92 -18.87
N VAL A 32 5.35 -4.70 -18.35
CA VAL A 32 4.59 -4.44 -17.13
C VAL A 32 3.46 -3.47 -17.47
N GLU A 33 2.23 -3.94 -17.31
CA GLU A 33 1.04 -3.08 -17.39
C GLU A 33 0.65 -2.63 -15.97
N ILE A 34 0.74 -1.33 -15.72
CA ILE A 34 0.34 -0.75 -14.43
C ILE A 34 -1.00 -0.05 -14.63
N ASP A 35 -2.05 -0.69 -14.14
CA ASP A 35 -3.37 -0.06 -14.08
C ASP A 35 -3.48 0.88 -12.87
N LEU A 36 -3.45 2.19 -13.12
CA LEU A 36 -3.65 3.24 -12.12
C LEU A 36 -5.14 3.67 -12.02
N THR A 37 -6.09 2.76 -12.20
CA THR A 37 -7.53 3.07 -12.12
C THR A 37 -8.04 3.46 -10.73
N SER A 38 -7.32 3.14 -9.64
CA SER A 38 -7.82 3.44 -8.29
C SER A 38 -7.48 4.88 -7.86
N SER A 39 -8.41 5.82 -8.05
CA SER A 39 -8.37 7.13 -7.39
C SER A 39 -8.85 6.99 -5.95
N LYS A 40 -7.94 6.70 -5.03
CA LYS A 40 -8.24 6.65 -3.59
C LYS A 40 -8.02 8.02 -2.96
N VAL A 41 -9.00 8.48 -2.19
CA VAL A 41 -8.84 9.64 -1.30
C VAL A 41 -8.46 9.14 0.07
N TYR A 42 -7.30 9.57 0.56
CA TYR A 42 -6.82 9.22 1.90
C TYR A 42 -7.13 10.35 2.88
N LEU A 43 -7.73 10.00 4.02
CA LEU A 43 -8.04 10.92 5.10
C LEU A 43 -7.36 10.46 6.39
N ALA A 44 -6.80 11.40 7.14
CA ALA A 44 -6.27 11.11 8.47
C ALA A 44 -7.43 10.75 9.41
N LEU A 45 -7.32 9.62 10.10
CA LEU A 45 -8.27 9.18 11.12
C LEU A 45 -7.54 8.96 12.44
N ALA A 46 -8.18 9.34 13.54
CA ALA A 46 -7.67 9.04 14.87
C ALA A 46 -7.49 7.52 15.05
N ARG A 47 -6.37 7.11 15.65
CA ARG A 47 -5.99 5.69 15.76
C ARG A 47 -7.01 4.87 16.54
N ASP A 48 -7.56 5.44 17.62
CA ASP A 48 -8.58 4.79 18.44
C ASP A 48 -9.91 4.67 17.70
N LEU A 49 -10.28 5.68 16.91
CA LEU A 49 -11.47 5.64 16.05
C LEU A 49 -11.35 4.53 15.01
N LEU A 50 -10.20 4.42 14.34
CA LEU A 50 -9.94 3.35 13.37
C LEU A 50 -10.04 1.96 14.03
N SER A 51 -9.53 1.81 15.25
CA SER A 51 -9.65 0.56 16.01
C SER A 51 -11.11 0.17 16.25
N LYS A 52 -11.94 1.12 16.71
CA LYS A 52 -13.38 0.90 16.93
C LYS A 52 -14.11 0.55 15.62
N ALA A 53 -13.82 1.30 14.55
CA ALA A 53 -14.40 1.05 13.23
C ALA A 53 -14.05 -0.35 12.70
N ARG A 54 -12.80 -0.80 12.87
CA ARG A 54 -12.38 -2.16 12.49
C ARG A 54 -13.13 -3.25 13.26
N THR A 55 -13.25 -3.10 14.58
CA THR A 55 -14.00 -4.04 15.40
C THR A 55 -15.45 -4.14 14.96
N GLN A 56 -16.08 -3.00 14.65
CA GLN A 56 -17.46 -2.96 14.22
C GLN A 56 -17.66 -3.53 12.81
N ALA A 57 -16.78 -3.19 11.87
CA ALA A 57 -16.82 -3.71 10.50
C ALA A 57 -16.71 -5.24 10.50
N ARG A 58 -15.81 -5.79 11.32
CA ARG A 58 -15.68 -7.24 11.50
C ARG A 58 -16.95 -7.90 12.05
N LYS A 59 -17.62 -7.28 13.02
CA LYS A 59 -18.91 -7.79 13.56
C LYS A 59 -20.01 -7.79 12.51
N GLN A 60 -19.96 -6.86 11.56
CA GLN A 60 -20.94 -6.73 10.47
C GLN A 60 -20.55 -7.49 9.20
N GLY A 61 -19.38 -8.15 9.17
CA GLY A 61 -18.92 -8.91 8.00
C GLY A 61 -18.53 -8.04 6.79
N VAL A 62 -18.21 -6.76 7.00
CA VAL A 62 -17.84 -5.81 5.94
C VAL A 62 -16.43 -5.26 6.13
N SER A 63 -15.86 -4.65 5.10
CA SER A 63 -14.57 -3.96 5.22
C SER A 63 -14.70 -2.68 6.06
N THR A 64 -13.59 -2.24 6.68
CA THR A 64 -13.59 -0.97 7.43
C THR A 64 -13.87 0.22 6.52
N GLU A 65 -13.39 0.18 5.27
CA GLU A 65 -13.67 1.19 4.26
C GLU A 65 -15.17 1.27 3.94
N THR A 66 -15.81 0.12 3.67
CA THR A 66 -17.24 0.02 3.41
C THR A 66 -18.06 0.59 4.57
N LEU A 67 -17.74 0.20 5.81
CA LEU A 67 -18.46 0.69 6.98
C LEU A 67 -18.34 2.21 7.15
N ILE A 68 -17.12 2.75 7.00
CA ILE A 68 -16.88 4.19 7.14
C ILE A 68 -17.64 4.96 6.05
N ASN A 69 -17.60 4.49 4.80
CA ASN A 69 -18.33 5.13 3.71
C ASN A 69 -19.85 5.13 3.93
N LEU A 70 -20.42 4.01 4.38
CA LEU A 70 -21.85 3.93 4.71
C LEU A 70 -22.23 4.92 5.82
N TRP A 71 -21.45 4.97 6.90
CA TRP A 71 -21.69 5.93 7.99
C TRP A 71 -21.61 7.38 7.53
N LEU A 72 -20.62 7.73 6.70
CA LEU A 72 -20.51 9.09 6.17
C LEU A 72 -21.70 9.42 5.27
N GLN A 73 -22.12 8.49 4.41
CA GLN A 73 -23.27 8.67 3.53
C GLN A 73 -24.57 8.86 4.33
N GLU A 74 -24.83 8.02 5.33
CA GLU A 74 -26.00 8.14 6.23
C GLU A 74 -26.03 9.52 6.92
N LYS A 75 -24.88 9.96 7.46
CA LYS A 75 -24.77 11.24 8.17
C LYS A 75 -24.97 12.43 7.24
N LEU A 76 -24.37 12.42 6.05
CA LEU A 76 -24.53 13.49 5.07
C LEU A 76 -25.97 13.55 4.53
N THR A 77 -26.62 12.40 4.35
CA THR A 77 -28.02 12.35 3.91
C THR A 77 -28.97 12.93 4.96
N THR A 78 -28.69 12.72 6.25
CA THR A 78 -29.50 13.27 7.35
C THR A 78 -29.34 14.79 7.52
N LEU A 79 -28.24 15.36 7.02
CA LEU A 79 -27.94 16.79 7.11
C LEU A 79 -28.50 17.60 5.93
N ALA A 80 -28.94 16.93 4.86
CA ALA A 80 -29.57 17.52 3.68
C ALA A 80 -31.09 17.62 3.85
#